data_AF-A0A3M1EXF5-F1
#
_entry.id   AF-A0A3M1EXF5-F1
#
_cell.length_a   1.000
_cell.length_b   1.000
_cell.length_c   1.000
_cell.angle_alpha   90.00
_cell.angle_beta   90.00
_cell.angle_gamma   90.00
#
_symmetry.space_group_name_H-M   'P 1'
#
loop_
_entity.id
_entity.type
_entity.pdbx_description
1 polymer ?
#
loop_
_entity_poly.entity_id
_entity_poly.type
_entity_poly.pdbx_seq_one_letter_code
_entity_poly.pdbx_strand_id
1 'polypeptide(L)'
;SGQWEQGAWFTHWHDEKFGLNGELPIIQMLRDLPSRVRANGPVPPEWAQRKDLDPGLEEWDYRFKYLGPGIRLERAATDGPHWEVIAGYWQDKDEVHPQHPMPPGYIMVKVLDASGDPIPDARVEIERPGEREPVTDTIMTKGAVDHFQGNYRMSATLGTYTVRVTHKDLPSDQIRNVGLGGEEPDSSFDPTSFLFVFRLTGVSEKPSPVETKPVAKPETKPAAKTPSERPPVVNQAEKLGVKIGDMPPSPACAVVRIDHYVPGQGMAPNMLYVDVLNPAGERAFGAVVLVKDSAGQTLRVPIEKPLAEPGGNMPMWPHNTYTITGVEVQGKPVAAQRVSGLRAAIPGRGGGHSFHVTLQLPAV
;
A
#
# COMPACT_ATOMS: atom_id res chain seq x y z
N SER A 1 6.92 -40.18 27.35
CA SER A 1 6.38 -41.20 26.45
C SER A 1 5.40 -40.53 25.50
N GLY A 2 5.76 -40.46 24.22
CA GLY A 2 4.94 -39.84 23.17
C GLY A 2 3.81 -40.75 22.71
N GLN A 3 2.64 -40.17 22.48
CA GLN A 3 1.46 -40.83 21.90
C GLN A 3 0.74 -39.87 20.94
N TRP A 4 1.45 -39.39 19.91
CA TRP A 4 0.84 -38.67 18.79
C TRP A 4 1.19 -39.28 17.42
N GLU A 5 1.92 -40.39 17.40
CA GLU A 5 2.18 -41.16 16.18
C GLU A 5 1.34 -42.44 16.22
N GLN A 6 0.15 -42.36 15.64
CA GLN A 6 -0.43 -43.40 14.78
C GLN A 6 -1.83 -42.93 14.35
N GLY A 7 -1.83 -42.12 13.30
CA GLY A 7 -3.02 -41.89 12.50
C GLY A 7 -3.49 -43.24 11.96
N ALA A 8 -4.62 -43.70 12.47
CA ALA A 8 -5.55 -44.42 11.63
C ALA A 8 -5.98 -43.35 10.57
N TRP A 9 -6.01 -43.58 9.26
CA TRP A 9 -6.80 -44.57 8.55
C TRP A 9 -6.19 -44.76 7.15
N PHE A 10 -5.46 -45.84 6.87
CA PHE A 10 -5.28 -46.34 5.49
C PHE A 10 -4.92 -47.83 5.57
N THR A 11 -5.83 -48.69 5.13
CA THR A 11 -5.57 -50.12 4.99
C THR A 11 -4.99 -50.39 3.59
N HIS A 12 -4.08 -51.37 3.50
CA HIS A 12 -3.47 -51.90 2.25
C HIS A 12 -4.47 -52.13 1.09
N TRP A 13 -5.75 -52.30 1.41
CA TRP A 13 -6.83 -52.45 0.44
C TRP A 13 -6.96 -51.28 -0.53
N HIS A 14 -6.72 -50.03 -0.08
CA HIS A 14 -6.83 -48.86 -0.97
C HIS A 14 -5.65 -48.75 -1.94
N ASP A 15 -4.44 -49.12 -1.49
CA ASP A 15 -3.25 -49.17 -2.34
C ASP A 15 -3.41 -50.19 -3.47
N GLU A 16 -3.91 -51.40 -3.16
CA GLU A 16 -4.17 -52.43 -4.17
C GLU A 16 -5.29 -52.05 -5.14
N LYS A 17 -6.36 -51.42 -4.64
CA LYS A 17 -7.54 -51.10 -5.47
C LYS A 17 -7.29 -49.96 -6.47
N PHE A 18 -6.48 -48.99 -6.11
CA PHE A 18 -6.28 -47.76 -6.91
C PHE A 18 -4.84 -47.58 -7.41
N GLY A 19 -3.93 -48.53 -7.14
CA GLY A 19 -2.55 -48.50 -7.63
C GLY A 19 -1.72 -47.36 -7.05
N LEU A 20 -1.97 -46.98 -5.80
CA LEU A 20 -1.45 -45.75 -5.19
C LEU A 20 0.04 -45.87 -4.78
N ASN A 21 0.58 -47.08 -4.61
CA ASN A 21 2.00 -47.33 -4.31
C ASN A 21 2.57 -46.48 -3.15
N GLY A 22 1.75 -46.13 -2.15
CA GLY A 22 2.16 -45.27 -1.03
C GLY A 22 2.25 -43.77 -1.36
N GLU A 23 1.93 -43.34 -2.57
CA GLU A 23 1.80 -41.94 -2.94
C GLU A 23 0.32 -41.55 -2.93
N LEU A 24 -0.09 -40.61 -2.07
CA LEU A 24 -1.45 -40.09 -2.04
C LEU A 24 -1.61 -39.03 -3.15
N PRO A 25 -2.36 -39.27 -4.23
CA PRO A 25 -2.66 -38.24 -5.23
C PRO A 25 -3.35 -37.05 -4.60
N ILE A 26 -4.07 -37.29 -3.49
CA ILE A 26 -4.73 -36.26 -2.68
C ILE A 26 -3.76 -35.21 -2.14
N ILE A 27 -2.52 -35.54 -1.76
CA ILE A 27 -1.61 -34.51 -1.23
C ILE A 27 -1.14 -33.59 -2.35
N GLN A 28 -0.81 -34.14 -3.51
CA GLN A 28 -0.46 -33.32 -4.66
C GLN A 28 -1.67 -32.53 -5.15
N MET A 29 -2.85 -33.15 -5.27
CA MET A 29 -4.10 -32.45 -5.59
C MET A 29 -4.44 -31.36 -4.56
N LEU A 30 -4.22 -31.56 -3.27
CA LEU A 30 -4.44 -30.54 -2.23
C LEU A 30 -3.40 -29.40 -2.29
N ARG A 31 -2.17 -29.68 -2.74
CA ARG A 31 -1.16 -28.66 -3.02
C ARG A 31 -1.45 -27.90 -4.32
N ASP A 32 -2.05 -28.57 -5.29
CA ASP A 32 -2.46 -28.01 -6.58
C ASP A 32 -3.80 -27.27 -6.48
N LEU A 33 -4.56 -27.47 -5.40
CA LEU A 33 -5.77 -26.72 -5.09
C LEU A 33 -5.39 -25.30 -4.62
N PRO A 34 -6.09 -24.25 -5.08
CA PRO A 34 -5.88 -22.89 -4.59
C PRO A 34 -6.11 -22.81 -3.08
N SER A 35 -5.42 -21.89 -2.41
CA SER A 35 -5.41 -21.70 -0.95
C SER A 35 -6.80 -21.46 -0.33
N ARG A 36 -7.82 -21.23 -1.15
CA ARG A 36 -9.23 -21.17 -0.75
C ARG A 36 -10.08 -21.89 -1.80
N VAL A 37 -10.86 -22.89 -1.37
CA VAL A 37 -11.98 -23.41 -2.16
C VAL A 37 -13.04 -22.29 -2.20
N ARG A 38 -13.41 -21.81 -3.39
CA ARG A 38 -14.44 -20.77 -3.54
C ARG A 38 -15.70 -21.22 -2.81
N ALA A 39 -16.31 -20.32 -2.04
CA ALA A 39 -17.53 -20.62 -1.29
C ALA A 39 -18.68 -21.09 -2.21
N ASN A 40 -18.61 -20.71 -3.49
CA ASN A 40 -19.68 -20.92 -4.47
C ASN A 40 -19.46 -22.14 -5.38
N GLY A 41 -18.52 -23.03 -5.05
CA GLY A 41 -18.28 -24.25 -5.83
C GLY A 41 -17.51 -24.00 -7.14
N PRO A 42 -17.65 -24.87 -8.16
CA PRO A 42 -16.91 -24.75 -9.42
C PRO A 42 -17.19 -23.41 -10.12
N VAL A 43 -16.26 -22.97 -10.98
CA VAL A 43 -16.38 -21.74 -11.77
C VAL A 43 -17.77 -21.69 -12.45
N PRO A 44 -18.59 -20.66 -12.19
CA PRO A 44 -19.89 -20.52 -12.86
C PRO A 44 -19.74 -20.62 -14.38
N PRO A 45 -20.64 -21.30 -15.10
CA PRO A 45 -20.54 -21.51 -16.54
C PRO A 45 -20.37 -20.20 -17.35
N GLU A 46 -20.96 -19.10 -16.89
CA GLU A 46 -20.80 -17.76 -17.45
C GLU A 46 -19.36 -17.22 -17.38
N TRP A 47 -18.54 -17.70 -16.43
CA TRP A 47 -17.14 -17.30 -16.27
C TRP A 47 -16.17 -18.23 -16.98
N ALA A 48 -16.57 -19.49 -17.19
CA ALA A 48 -15.83 -20.45 -18.02
C ALA A 48 -15.79 -20.06 -19.51
N GLN A 49 -16.66 -19.13 -19.94
CA GLN A 49 -16.76 -18.67 -21.33
C GLN A 49 -15.91 -17.42 -21.66
N ARG A 50 -15.17 -16.85 -20.70
CA ARG A 50 -14.28 -15.70 -20.94
C ARG A 50 -13.02 -16.15 -21.68
N LYS A 51 -13.12 -16.24 -23.00
CA LYS A 51 -12.10 -16.81 -23.91
C LYS A 51 -10.93 -15.89 -24.23
N ASP A 52 -10.95 -14.64 -23.77
CA ASP A 52 -10.09 -13.58 -24.31
C ASP A 52 -9.13 -12.97 -23.27
N LEU A 53 -8.69 -13.74 -22.26
CA LEU A 53 -7.62 -13.25 -21.39
C LEU A 53 -6.28 -13.32 -22.10
N ASP A 54 -5.51 -12.24 -21.98
CA ASP A 54 -4.14 -12.18 -22.47
C ASP A 54 -3.30 -13.30 -21.80
N PRO A 55 -2.61 -14.13 -22.60
CA PRO A 55 -1.72 -15.16 -22.07
C PRO A 55 -0.67 -14.51 -21.16
N GLY A 56 -0.65 -14.91 -19.89
CA GLY A 56 0.28 -14.40 -18.88
C GLY A 56 -0.39 -13.79 -17.65
N LEU A 57 -1.62 -13.28 -17.75
CA LEU A 57 -2.35 -12.76 -16.59
C LEU A 57 -2.70 -13.87 -15.57
N GLU A 58 -3.06 -15.05 -16.06
CA GLU A 58 -3.41 -16.19 -15.21
C GLU A 58 -2.21 -16.74 -14.42
N GLU A 59 -0.99 -16.55 -14.94
CA GLU A 59 0.25 -16.95 -14.26
C GLU A 59 0.58 -16.02 -13.09
N TRP A 60 0.10 -14.77 -13.13
CA TRP A 60 0.31 -13.80 -12.05
C TRP A 60 -0.72 -13.95 -10.95
N ASP A 61 -2.01 -13.91 -11.33
CA ASP A 61 -3.12 -14.17 -10.43
C ASP A 61 -4.28 -14.76 -11.23
N TYR A 62 -4.56 -16.05 -10.99
CA TYR A 62 -5.61 -16.78 -11.71
C TYR A 62 -7.00 -16.17 -11.53
N ARG A 63 -7.21 -15.29 -10.54
CA ARG A 63 -8.51 -14.66 -10.24
C ARG A 63 -8.82 -13.47 -11.12
N PHE A 64 -7.83 -12.87 -11.79
CA PHE A 64 -8.02 -11.70 -12.64
C PHE A 64 -9.12 -11.85 -13.70
N LYS A 65 -9.34 -13.08 -14.20
CA LYS A 65 -10.43 -13.39 -15.14
C LYS A 65 -11.83 -13.33 -14.55
N TYR A 66 -11.95 -13.48 -13.24
CA TYR A 66 -13.22 -13.50 -12.53
C TYR A 66 -13.63 -12.13 -11.99
N LEU A 67 -12.74 -11.14 -12.00
CA LEU A 67 -13.02 -9.80 -11.48
C LEU A 67 -13.84 -8.97 -12.48
N GLY A 68 -15.12 -8.73 -12.21
CA GLY A 68 -15.94 -7.79 -12.98
C GLY A 68 -15.90 -8.08 -14.49
N PRO A 69 -15.53 -7.13 -15.38
CA PRO A 69 -15.37 -7.38 -16.82
C PRO A 69 -14.07 -8.13 -17.21
N GLY A 70 -13.27 -8.54 -16.22
CA GLY A 70 -11.95 -9.16 -16.36
C GLY A 70 -10.85 -8.11 -16.49
N ILE A 71 -9.74 -8.30 -15.75
CA ILE A 71 -8.52 -7.50 -15.95
C ILE A 71 -7.92 -7.84 -17.33
N ARG A 72 -7.45 -6.82 -18.06
CA ARG A 72 -6.87 -6.98 -19.41
C ARG A 72 -5.49 -6.36 -19.50
N LEU A 73 -4.63 -6.92 -20.33
CA LEU A 73 -3.26 -6.49 -20.54
C LEU A 73 -3.04 -6.16 -22.01
N GLU A 74 -3.04 -4.87 -22.35
CA GLU A 74 -2.72 -4.44 -23.70
C GLU A 74 -1.21 -4.21 -23.81
N ARG A 75 -0.52 -5.05 -24.59
CA ARG A 75 0.92 -4.93 -24.80
C ARG A 75 1.27 -3.68 -25.60
N ALA A 76 2.41 -3.06 -25.29
CA ALA A 76 2.94 -1.96 -26.07
C ALA A 76 3.21 -2.41 -27.53
N ALA A 77 2.69 -1.66 -28.50
CA ALA A 77 2.92 -1.93 -29.92
C ALA A 77 4.29 -1.37 -30.36
N THR A 78 5.39 -2.00 -29.94
CA THR A 78 6.74 -1.58 -30.29
C THR A 78 7.75 -2.75 -30.24
N ASP A 79 8.78 -2.67 -31.10
CA ASP A 79 9.94 -3.57 -31.07
C ASP A 79 11.13 -2.98 -30.27
N GLY A 80 10.99 -1.73 -29.79
CA GLY A 80 12.03 -1.01 -29.05
C GLY A 80 11.90 -1.10 -27.52
N PRO A 81 12.76 -0.38 -26.77
CA PRO A 81 12.64 -0.25 -25.32
C PRO A 81 11.26 0.26 -24.91
N HIS A 82 10.62 -0.46 -24.00
CA HIS A 82 9.29 -0.13 -23.49
C HIS A 82 9.14 -0.60 -22.05
N TRP A 83 8.08 -0.14 -21.39
CA TRP A 83 7.69 -0.63 -20.07
C TRP A 83 6.81 -1.85 -20.22
N GLU A 84 7.33 -3.01 -19.83
CA GLU A 84 6.62 -4.28 -19.81
C GLU A 84 6.01 -4.50 -18.42
N VAL A 85 4.74 -4.92 -18.36
CA VAL A 85 4.20 -5.48 -17.11
C VAL A 85 4.62 -6.94 -17.02
N ILE A 86 5.31 -7.28 -15.93
CA ILE A 86 5.90 -8.58 -15.64
C ILE A 86 5.24 -9.31 -14.47
N ALA A 87 4.38 -8.64 -13.69
CA ALA A 87 3.63 -9.25 -12.60
C ALA A 87 2.37 -8.43 -12.24
N GLY A 88 1.37 -9.10 -11.68
CA GLY A 88 0.14 -8.50 -11.17
C GLY A 88 -0.42 -9.29 -9.99
N TYR A 89 -0.91 -8.63 -8.96
CA TYR A 89 -1.54 -9.30 -7.82
C TYR A 89 -2.85 -8.62 -7.43
N TRP A 90 -3.80 -9.39 -6.92
CA TRP A 90 -5.06 -8.91 -6.37
C TRP A 90 -5.21 -9.30 -4.90
N GLN A 91 -5.82 -8.42 -4.09
CA GLN A 91 -6.21 -8.72 -2.71
C GLN A 91 -7.62 -8.22 -2.43
N ASP A 92 -8.48 -9.12 -1.99
CA ASP A 92 -9.75 -8.78 -1.35
C ASP A 92 -9.51 -8.00 -0.03
N LYS A 93 -10.54 -7.31 0.47
CA LYS A 93 -10.58 -6.59 1.75
C LYS A 93 -10.21 -7.46 2.95
N ASP A 94 -10.51 -8.76 2.86
CA ASP A 94 -10.29 -9.75 3.92
C ASP A 94 -8.95 -10.51 3.73
N GLU A 95 -8.24 -10.25 2.64
CA GLU A 95 -6.98 -10.90 2.31
C GLU A 95 -5.78 -10.00 2.61
N VAL A 96 -4.75 -10.59 3.22
CA VAL A 96 -3.45 -9.95 3.37
C VAL A 96 -2.45 -10.85 2.65
N HIS A 97 -1.90 -10.38 1.52
CA HIS A 97 -0.89 -11.17 0.84
C HIS A 97 0.38 -11.23 1.71
N PRO A 98 0.89 -12.42 2.03
CA PRO A 98 1.95 -12.59 3.01
C PRO A 98 3.26 -11.91 2.61
N GLN A 99 3.52 -11.79 1.30
CA GLN A 99 4.75 -11.21 0.77
C GLN A 99 4.58 -9.75 0.32
N HIS A 100 3.33 -9.31 0.11
CA HIS A 100 3.01 -8.02 -0.50
C HIS A 100 1.75 -7.43 0.16
N PRO A 101 1.76 -7.14 1.46
CA PRO A 101 0.58 -6.63 2.13
C PRO A 101 0.14 -5.31 1.48
N MET A 102 -1.07 -5.28 0.90
CA MET A 102 -1.60 -4.09 0.23
C MET A 102 -2.70 -3.45 1.08
N PRO A 103 -2.71 -2.10 1.21
CA PRO A 103 -3.82 -1.43 1.83
C PRO A 103 -5.07 -1.55 0.93
N PRO A 104 -6.24 -1.94 1.45
CA PRO A 104 -7.46 -2.05 0.67
C PRO A 104 -7.76 -0.75 -0.08
N GLY A 105 -8.35 -0.85 -1.27
CA GLY A 105 -8.75 0.29 -2.09
C GLY A 105 -7.63 1.00 -2.84
N TYR A 106 -6.48 0.34 -3.07
CA TYR A 106 -5.34 0.94 -3.76
C TYR A 106 -4.86 0.17 -4.99
N ILE A 107 -4.41 0.91 -5.98
CA ILE A 107 -3.51 0.44 -7.03
C ILE A 107 -2.09 0.79 -6.57
N MET A 108 -1.23 -0.20 -6.54
CA MET A 108 0.18 -0.11 -6.16
C MET A 108 1.02 -0.44 -7.39
N VAL A 109 2.07 0.34 -7.68
CA VAL A 109 2.82 0.18 -8.93
C VAL A 109 4.32 0.24 -8.74
N LYS A 110 5.00 -0.89 -8.97
CA LYS A 110 6.46 -1.04 -9.02
C LYS A 110 6.97 -0.73 -10.40
N VAL A 111 8.03 0.07 -10.49
CA VAL A 111 8.74 0.34 -11.74
C VAL A 111 10.20 -0.02 -11.55
N LEU A 112 10.70 -0.92 -12.39
CA LEU A 112 12.04 -1.46 -12.37
C LEU A 112 12.79 -1.05 -13.63
N ASP A 113 14.09 -0.81 -13.51
CA ASP A 113 14.95 -0.77 -14.68
C ASP A 113 15.15 -2.18 -15.28
N ALA A 114 15.91 -2.26 -16.37
CA ALA A 114 16.16 -3.53 -17.05
C ALA A 114 16.98 -4.53 -16.22
N SER A 115 17.72 -4.07 -15.20
CA SER A 115 18.47 -4.91 -14.27
C SER A 115 17.58 -5.46 -13.15
N GLY A 116 16.36 -4.93 -13.00
CA GLY A 116 15.42 -5.29 -11.94
C GLY A 116 15.49 -4.36 -10.73
N ASP A 117 16.25 -3.26 -10.80
CA ASP A 117 16.40 -2.31 -9.72
C ASP A 117 15.24 -1.30 -9.70
N PRO A 118 14.66 -0.99 -8.53
CA PRO A 118 13.55 -0.03 -8.45
C PRO A 118 13.96 1.38 -8.88
N ILE A 119 13.17 1.99 -9.76
CA ILE A 119 13.37 3.37 -10.20
C ILE A 119 12.56 4.30 -9.29
N PRO A 120 13.20 5.22 -8.55
CA PRO A 120 12.48 6.30 -7.86
C PRO A 120 11.99 7.36 -8.86
N ASP A 121 10.91 8.04 -8.52
CA ASP A 121 10.32 9.13 -9.30
C ASP A 121 9.92 8.73 -10.74
N ALA A 122 9.65 7.43 -10.96
CA ALA A 122 9.05 6.97 -12.20
C ALA A 122 7.59 7.43 -12.28
N ARG A 123 7.23 8.02 -13.42
CA ARG A 123 5.87 8.51 -13.70
C ARG A 123 4.96 7.37 -14.11
N VAL A 124 3.81 7.28 -13.44
CA VAL A 124 2.77 6.30 -13.71
C VAL A 124 1.44 7.04 -13.86
N GLU A 125 0.67 6.69 -14.88
CA GLU A 125 -0.60 7.30 -15.21
C GLU A 125 -1.80 6.40 -14.85
N ILE A 126 -2.62 7.02 -14.01
CA ILE A 126 -4.00 6.86 -13.54
C ILE A 126 -5.13 7.23 -14.48
N GLU A 127 -5.44 6.52 -15.57
CA GLU A 127 -6.56 6.94 -16.43
C GLU A 127 -7.91 6.39 -15.95
N ARG A 128 -8.95 7.22 -15.99
CA ARG A 128 -10.35 6.85 -15.70
C ARG A 128 -11.32 7.64 -16.57
N PRO A 129 -12.54 7.13 -16.83
CA PRO A 129 -13.59 7.89 -17.47
C PRO A 129 -13.87 9.21 -16.74
N GLY A 130 -13.99 10.30 -17.50
CA GLY A 130 -14.54 11.57 -17.01
C GLY A 130 -15.87 11.88 -17.68
N GLU A 131 -16.52 12.97 -17.27
CA GLU A 131 -17.85 13.36 -17.78
C GLU A 131 -17.87 13.72 -19.27
N ARG A 132 -16.72 14.14 -19.82
CA ARG A 132 -16.57 14.52 -21.23
C ARG A 132 -15.35 13.86 -21.88
N GLU A 133 -14.25 13.80 -21.16
CA GLU A 133 -12.98 13.23 -21.60
C GLU A 133 -12.40 12.37 -20.47
N PRO A 134 -11.54 11.38 -20.78
CA PRO A 134 -10.79 10.66 -19.77
C PRO A 134 -10.01 11.61 -18.86
N VAL A 135 -9.97 11.29 -17.57
CA VAL A 135 -9.16 12.00 -16.57
C VAL A 135 -7.92 11.17 -16.29
N THR A 136 -6.76 11.80 -16.36
CA THR A 136 -5.48 11.16 -16.07
C THR A 136 -4.87 11.76 -14.80
N ASP A 137 -4.69 10.92 -13.80
CA ASP A 137 -3.92 11.25 -12.60
C ASP A 137 -2.48 10.73 -12.76
N THR A 138 -1.47 11.47 -12.31
CA THR A 138 -0.07 10.99 -12.33
C THR A 138 0.41 10.71 -10.92
N ILE A 139 0.98 9.53 -10.70
CA ILE A 139 1.67 9.15 -9.46
C ILE A 139 3.15 8.92 -9.74
N MET A 140 3.97 9.07 -8.70
CA MET A 140 5.42 8.86 -8.76
C MET A 140 5.81 7.66 -7.90
N THR A 141 6.72 6.81 -8.38
CA THR A 141 7.33 5.77 -7.56
C THR A 141 8.33 6.35 -6.57
N LYS A 142 8.63 5.61 -5.50
CA LYS A 142 9.45 6.11 -4.37
C LYS A 142 10.81 5.41 -4.21
N GLY A 143 11.13 4.41 -5.03
CA GLY A 143 12.41 3.69 -5.01
C GLY A 143 12.42 2.43 -4.11
N ALA A 144 13.59 2.11 -3.54
CA ALA A 144 13.93 0.76 -3.04
C ALA A 144 13.51 0.44 -1.59
N VAL A 145 13.11 1.42 -0.78
CA VAL A 145 13.30 1.26 0.68
C VAL A 145 12.28 0.34 1.36
N ASP A 146 10.98 0.29 1.01
CA ASP A 146 10.03 -0.51 1.82
C ASP A 146 8.79 -1.03 1.06
N HIS A 147 8.97 -1.91 0.07
CA HIS A 147 7.90 -2.65 -0.64
C HIS A 147 6.78 -1.84 -1.34
N PHE A 148 6.71 -0.53 -1.11
CA PHE A 148 5.67 0.35 -1.61
C PHE A 148 6.18 1.27 -2.70
N GLN A 149 5.39 1.25 -3.76
CA GLN A 149 5.72 1.67 -5.10
C GLN A 149 4.48 2.44 -5.56
N GLY A 150 4.63 3.53 -6.33
CA GLY A 150 3.62 4.57 -6.56
C GLY A 150 2.17 4.11 -6.34
N ASN A 151 1.45 4.77 -5.42
CA ASN A 151 0.14 4.32 -4.99
C ASN A 151 -0.98 5.28 -5.41
N TYR A 152 -2.10 4.71 -5.83
CA TYR A 152 -3.28 5.44 -6.24
C TYR A 152 -4.51 4.88 -5.54
N ARG A 153 -5.27 5.76 -4.88
CA ARG A 153 -6.50 5.35 -4.19
C ARG A 153 -7.64 5.25 -5.19
N MET A 154 -8.26 4.07 -5.24
CA MET A 154 -9.45 3.85 -6.03
C MET A 154 -10.69 4.42 -5.33
N SER A 155 -11.62 4.91 -6.14
CA SER A 155 -12.92 5.42 -5.74
C SER A 155 -14.07 4.92 -6.63
N ALA A 156 -13.76 4.08 -7.62
CA ALA A 156 -14.70 3.55 -8.59
C ALA A 156 -14.52 2.03 -8.74
N THR A 157 -15.55 1.36 -9.26
CA THR A 157 -15.64 -0.10 -9.34
C THR A 157 -14.72 -0.72 -10.39
N LEU A 158 -14.56 -2.04 -10.35
CA LEU A 158 -13.93 -2.83 -11.41
C LEU A 158 -14.43 -2.41 -12.79
N GLY A 159 -13.53 -2.36 -13.77
CA GLY A 159 -13.80 -1.83 -15.11
C GLY A 159 -13.47 -0.35 -15.32
N THR A 160 -13.01 0.38 -14.30
CA THR A 160 -12.88 1.84 -14.40
C THR A 160 -11.49 2.32 -14.79
N TYR A 161 -10.44 1.78 -14.16
CA TYR A 161 -9.10 2.35 -14.25
C TYR A 161 -8.23 1.65 -15.29
N THR A 162 -7.39 2.45 -15.95
CA THR A 162 -6.28 2.00 -16.79
C THR A 162 -4.96 2.49 -16.20
N VAL A 163 -3.98 1.59 -16.08
CA VAL A 163 -2.67 1.84 -15.47
C VAL A 163 -1.57 1.68 -16.53
N ARG A 164 -0.68 2.68 -16.65
CA ARG A 164 0.51 2.61 -17.52
C ARG A 164 1.69 3.41 -16.96
N VAL A 165 2.90 3.09 -17.36
CA VAL A 165 4.10 3.90 -17.05
C VAL A 165 4.32 4.91 -18.18
N THR A 166 4.60 6.17 -17.82
CA THR A 166 4.97 7.23 -18.79
C THR A 166 6.35 7.81 -18.52
N HIS A 167 7.13 7.16 -17.66
CA HIS A 167 8.50 7.53 -17.39
C HIS A 167 9.37 7.45 -18.67
N LYS A 168 10.23 8.46 -18.88
CA LYS A 168 11.11 8.61 -20.06
C LYS A 168 10.38 8.64 -21.42
N ASP A 169 9.07 8.92 -21.44
CA ASP A 169 8.25 8.99 -22.66
C ASP A 169 8.35 7.73 -23.55
N LEU A 170 8.59 6.57 -22.93
CA LEU A 170 8.66 5.28 -23.63
C LEU A 170 7.25 4.65 -23.72
N PRO A 171 6.99 3.82 -24.74
CA PRO A 171 5.78 3.01 -24.80
C PRO A 171 5.65 2.14 -23.55
N SER A 172 4.43 1.84 -23.13
CA SER A 172 4.13 1.02 -21.96
C SER A 172 2.98 0.08 -22.26
N ASP A 173 3.10 -1.13 -21.74
CA ASP A 173 1.97 -2.01 -21.51
C ASP A 173 0.90 -1.28 -20.68
N GLN A 174 -0.37 -1.63 -20.89
CA GLN A 174 -1.50 -1.04 -20.18
C GLN A 174 -2.30 -2.14 -19.48
N ILE A 175 -2.54 -1.96 -18.18
CA ILE A 175 -3.50 -2.78 -17.45
C ILE A 175 -4.84 -2.07 -17.42
N ARG A 176 -5.90 -2.72 -17.88
CA ARG A 176 -7.26 -2.18 -17.92
C ARG A 176 -8.20 -2.88 -16.96
N ASN A 177 -9.36 -2.25 -16.77
CA ASN A 177 -10.48 -2.73 -15.99
C ASN A 177 -10.22 -2.88 -14.48
N VAL A 178 -9.25 -2.12 -13.96
CA VAL A 178 -8.94 -2.12 -12.53
C VAL A 178 -10.01 -1.33 -11.77
N GLY A 179 -10.23 -1.62 -10.49
CA GLY A 179 -11.18 -0.88 -9.65
C GLY A 179 -11.63 -1.64 -8.39
N LEU A 180 -12.52 -1.02 -7.62
CA LEU A 180 -13.09 -1.60 -6.40
C LEU A 180 -14.02 -2.78 -6.71
N GLY A 181 -13.92 -3.84 -5.92
CA GLY A 181 -14.80 -5.00 -5.95
C GLY A 181 -14.04 -6.33 -6.01
N GLY A 182 -14.79 -7.42 -6.09
CA GLY A 182 -14.24 -8.77 -6.09
C GLY A 182 -14.84 -9.67 -7.15
N GLU A 183 -14.73 -10.98 -6.89
CA GLU A 183 -15.22 -12.01 -7.79
C GLU A 183 -16.75 -12.02 -7.84
N GLU A 184 -17.42 -11.71 -6.72
CA GLU A 184 -18.88 -11.82 -6.62
C GLU A 184 -19.62 -10.65 -7.30
N PRO A 185 -20.76 -10.90 -8.00
CA PRO A 185 -21.51 -9.84 -8.69
C PRO A 185 -21.98 -8.69 -7.78
N ASP A 186 -22.27 -8.98 -6.51
CA ASP A 186 -22.71 -8.02 -5.51
C ASP A 186 -21.56 -7.36 -4.73
N SER A 187 -20.31 -7.81 -4.93
CA SER A 187 -19.11 -7.22 -4.32
C SER A 187 -18.70 -5.88 -4.95
N SER A 188 -19.61 -5.24 -5.69
CA SER A 188 -19.37 -3.90 -6.22
C SER A 188 -19.02 -2.96 -5.07
N PHE A 189 -17.87 -2.28 -5.17
CA PHE A 189 -17.28 -1.41 -4.15
C PHE A 189 -16.58 -2.09 -2.96
N ASP A 190 -16.47 -3.42 -2.93
CA ASP A 190 -15.65 -4.05 -1.90
C ASP A 190 -14.21 -3.52 -1.95
N PRO A 191 -13.62 -3.11 -0.81
CA PRO A 191 -12.29 -2.53 -0.80
C PRO A 191 -11.22 -3.54 -1.21
N THR A 192 -10.80 -3.48 -2.47
CA THR A 192 -9.78 -4.38 -3.02
C THR A 192 -8.50 -3.65 -3.37
N SER A 193 -7.40 -4.38 -3.56
CA SER A 193 -6.12 -3.81 -3.95
C SER A 193 -5.48 -4.53 -5.12
N PHE A 194 -4.68 -3.79 -5.88
CA PHE A 194 -3.86 -4.32 -6.95
C PHE A 194 -2.40 -3.92 -6.79
N LEU A 195 -1.49 -4.81 -7.15
CA LEU A 195 -0.07 -4.49 -7.31
C LEU A 195 0.35 -4.84 -8.73
N PHE A 196 0.96 -3.89 -9.44
CA PHE A 196 1.52 -4.11 -10.78
C PHE A 196 3.03 -3.90 -10.83
N VAL A 197 3.65 -4.91 -11.43
CA VAL A 197 5.03 -5.16 -11.86
C VAL A 197 5.52 -4.51 -13.16
N PHE A 198 5.99 -3.26 -13.24
CA PHE A 198 6.58 -2.77 -14.52
C PHE A 198 8.10 -2.89 -14.55
N ARG A 199 8.66 -3.25 -15.71
CA ARG A 199 10.11 -3.31 -15.96
C ARG A 199 10.46 -2.71 -17.32
N LEU A 200 11.54 -1.96 -17.40
CA LEU A 200 12.08 -1.46 -18.66
C LEU A 200 12.69 -2.61 -19.48
N THR A 201 12.26 -2.76 -20.73
CA THR A 201 12.83 -3.73 -21.67
C THR A 201 13.95 -3.11 -22.50
N GLY A 202 14.84 -3.96 -23.05
CA GLY A 202 15.73 -3.58 -24.14
C GLY A 202 16.91 -2.67 -23.82
N VAL A 203 17.16 -2.32 -22.56
CA VAL A 203 18.33 -1.52 -22.15
C VAL A 203 19.20 -2.32 -21.19
N SER A 204 20.11 -3.17 -21.69
CA SER A 204 21.25 -3.59 -20.87
C SER A 204 22.20 -2.40 -20.75
N GLU A 205 21.82 -1.42 -19.93
CA GLU A 205 22.76 -0.43 -19.46
C GLU A 205 23.73 -1.21 -18.56
N LYS A 206 24.94 -1.44 -19.07
CA LYS A 206 26.10 -1.67 -18.19
C LYS A 206 25.99 -0.62 -17.07
N PRO A 207 26.09 -1.01 -15.79
CA PRO A 207 25.94 -0.07 -14.69
C PRO A 207 26.89 1.08 -14.93
N SER A 208 26.34 2.25 -15.24
CA SER A 208 27.14 3.47 -15.25
C SER A 208 27.62 3.65 -13.81
N PRO A 209 28.92 3.91 -13.59
CA PRO A 209 29.41 4.17 -12.26
C PRO A 209 28.58 5.32 -11.70
N VAL A 210 27.99 5.12 -10.53
CA VAL A 210 27.33 6.18 -9.77
C VAL A 210 28.38 7.29 -9.60
N GLU A 211 28.27 8.32 -10.43
CA GLU A 211 29.09 9.51 -10.31
C GLU A 211 28.57 10.21 -9.06
N THR A 212 29.19 9.86 -7.93
CA THR A 212 29.04 10.53 -6.66
C THR A 212 29.55 11.95 -6.86
N LYS A 213 28.65 12.86 -7.25
CA LYS A 213 28.92 14.29 -7.14
C LYS A 213 29.33 14.53 -5.68
N PRO A 214 30.49 15.16 -5.43
CA PRO A 214 30.89 15.50 -4.08
C PRO A 214 29.79 16.36 -3.47
N VAL A 215 29.18 15.86 -2.40
CA VAL A 215 28.25 16.60 -1.56
C VAL A 215 28.99 17.88 -1.17
N ALA A 216 28.51 19.01 -1.67
CA ALA A 216 29.02 20.31 -1.29
C ALA A 216 28.93 20.42 0.24
N LYS A 217 30.05 20.80 0.85
CA LYS A 217 30.13 21.12 2.28
C LYS A 217 28.92 21.97 2.67
N PRO A 218 28.19 21.62 3.75
CA PRO A 218 27.13 22.48 4.24
C PRO A 218 27.74 23.83 4.63
N GLU A 219 27.28 24.90 3.99
CA GLU A 219 27.55 26.25 4.45
C GLU A 219 27.00 26.38 5.88
N THR A 220 27.88 26.83 6.76
CA THR A 220 27.65 26.95 8.20
C THR A 220 26.66 28.09 8.42
N LYS A 221 25.38 27.77 8.62
CA LYS A 221 24.41 28.74 9.15
C LYS A 221 24.67 28.96 10.66
N PRO A 222 24.48 30.19 11.16
CA PRO A 222 24.98 30.59 12.47
C PRO A 222 24.19 29.99 13.63
N ALA A 223 24.96 29.72 14.68
CA ALA A 223 24.66 29.40 16.08
C ALA A 223 23.19 29.31 16.54
N ALA A 224 22.91 28.15 17.14
CA ALA A 224 21.72 27.79 17.87
C ALA A 224 21.26 28.86 18.88
N LYS A 225 19.95 29.12 18.88
CA LYS A 225 19.27 29.71 20.04
C LYS A 225 19.16 28.66 21.15
N THR A 226 19.52 29.08 22.35
CA THR A 226 19.35 28.46 23.67
C THR A 226 17.93 27.87 23.85
N PRO A 227 17.74 26.78 24.64
CA PRO A 227 16.51 25.98 24.61
C PRO A 227 15.34 26.77 25.18
N SER A 228 14.54 27.31 24.28
CA SER A 228 13.31 28.02 24.58
C SER A 228 12.18 26.99 24.60
N GLU A 229 11.55 26.85 25.76
CA GLU A 229 10.15 26.48 25.99
C GLU A 229 9.42 25.84 24.79
N ARG A 230 8.97 24.59 24.95
CA ARG A 230 8.21 23.88 23.90
C ARG A 230 7.09 24.81 23.39
N PRO A 231 6.98 25.02 22.06
CA PRO A 231 5.92 25.87 21.54
C PRO A 231 4.55 25.36 22.00
N PRO A 232 3.57 26.26 22.22
CA PRO A 232 2.24 25.86 22.63
C PRO A 232 1.64 24.90 21.58
N VAL A 233 1.04 23.82 22.06
CA VAL A 233 0.45 22.79 21.20
C VAL A 233 -0.75 23.37 20.46
N VAL A 234 -0.77 23.25 19.13
CA VAL A 234 -1.88 23.70 18.29
C VAL A 234 -2.74 22.50 17.90
N ASN A 235 -4.01 22.46 18.32
CA ASN A 235 -4.97 21.42 17.91
C ASN A 235 -6.16 22.04 17.17
N GLN A 236 -6.07 22.14 15.84
CA GLN A 236 -7.17 22.67 15.02
C GLN A 236 -8.37 21.71 14.94
N ALA A 237 -8.16 20.43 15.26
CA ALA A 237 -9.15 19.38 15.18
C ALA A 237 -9.94 19.17 16.50
N GLU A 238 -9.71 19.99 17.53
CA GLU A 238 -10.34 19.83 18.85
C GLU A 238 -11.88 19.85 18.76
N LYS A 239 -12.44 20.76 17.96
CA LYS A 239 -13.90 20.88 17.74
C LYS A 239 -14.52 19.65 17.06
N LEU A 240 -13.69 18.77 16.51
CA LEU A 240 -14.08 17.53 15.85
C LEU A 240 -13.97 16.32 16.79
N GLY A 241 -13.63 16.56 18.06
CA GLY A 241 -13.45 15.52 19.07
C GLY A 241 -12.05 14.91 19.09
N VAL A 242 -11.08 15.48 18.37
CA VAL A 242 -9.68 15.04 18.45
C VAL A 242 -9.05 15.53 19.74
N LYS A 243 -8.58 14.60 20.55
CA LYS A 243 -8.02 14.86 21.89
C LYS A 243 -6.56 14.46 21.95
N ILE A 244 -5.78 15.30 22.60
CA ILE A 244 -4.40 15.02 23.00
C ILE A 244 -4.44 14.56 24.47
N GLY A 245 -3.88 13.39 24.75
CA GLY A 245 -3.77 12.85 26.09
C GLY A 245 -2.64 13.48 26.89
N ASP A 246 -2.57 13.12 28.17
CA ASP A 246 -1.53 13.59 29.07
C ASP A 246 -0.13 13.22 28.57
N MET A 247 0.85 14.08 28.89
CA MET A 247 2.25 13.81 28.60
C MET A 247 2.71 12.59 29.40
N PRO A 248 3.27 11.55 28.76
CA PRO A 248 3.90 10.45 29.48
C PRO A 248 5.11 10.93 30.31
N PRO A 249 5.57 10.15 31.31
CA PRO A 249 6.81 10.44 32.04
C PRO A 249 7.99 10.64 31.07
N SER A 250 8.80 11.67 31.33
CA SER A 250 9.97 12.02 30.52
C SER A 250 11.06 10.93 30.59
N PRO A 251 11.80 10.64 29.50
CA PRO A 251 11.76 11.29 28.18
C PRO A 251 10.60 10.79 27.31
N ALA A 252 9.77 11.71 26.82
CA ALA A 252 8.60 11.40 25.99
C ALA A 252 8.46 12.36 24.81
N CYS A 253 7.98 11.80 23.70
CA CYS A 253 7.63 12.48 22.48
C CYS A 253 6.32 13.28 22.66
N ALA A 254 6.35 14.56 22.34
CA ALA A 254 5.24 15.48 22.50
C ALA A 254 4.46 15.65 21.20
N VAL A 255 3.16 15.85 21.26
CA VAL A 255 2.39 16.35 20.12
C VAL A 255 2.60 17.86 20.08
N VAL A 256 3.05 18.39 18.94
CA VAL A 256 3.26 19.84 18.77
C VAL A 256 2.16 20.48 17.94
N ARG A 257 1.59 19.75 16.97
CA ARG A 257 0.58 20.28 16.07
C ARG A 257 -0.36 19.20 15.54
N ILE A 258 -1.64 19.55 15.44
CA ILE A 258 -2.67 18.79 14.72
C ILE A 258 -3.40 19.76 13.81
N ASP A 259 -3.24 19.56 12.50
CA ASP A 259 -4.03 20.24 11.47
C ASP A 259 -5.17 19.33 10.98
N HIS A 260 -6.28 19.95 10.62
CA HIS A 260 -7.43 19.28 10.00
C HIS A 260 -7.64 19.83 8.59
N TYR A 261 -7.83 18.92 7.64
CA TYR A 261 -8.11 19.26 6.25
C TYR A 261 -9.48 18.74 5.86
N VAL A 262 -10.28 19.61 5.23
CA VAL A 262 -11.53 19.22 4.57
C VAL A 262 -11.27 18.88 3.10
N PRO A 263 -12.18 18.12 2.45
CA PRO A 263 -12.10 17.87 1.01
C PRO A 263 -11.85 19.16 0.22
N GLY A 264 -10.90 19.11 -0.72
CA GLY A 264 -10.56 20.23 -1.60
C GLY A 264 -9.45 21.16 -1.11
N GLN A 265 -8.89 20.96 0.10
CA GLN A 265 -7.80 21.80 0.64
C GLN A 265 -6.38 21.36 0.20
N GLY A 266 -6.24 20.79 -1.00
CA GLY A 266 -4.93 20.43 -1.57
C GLY A 266 -4.25 19.20 -0.96
N MET A 267 -4.92 18.50 -0.05
CA MET A 267 -4.48 17.21 0.51
C MET A 267 -5.47 16.11 0.12
N ALA A 268 -4.98 14.88 -0.03
CA ALA A 268 -5.84 13.76 -0.37
C ALA A 268 -6.85 13.49 0.77
N PRO A 269 -8.12 13.18 0.44
CA PRO A 269 -9.17 12.98 1.43
C PRO A 269 -8.99 11.66 2.18
N ASN A 270 -9.47 11.61 3.43
CA ASN A 270 -9.40 10.45 4.32
C ASN A 270 -7.97 9.96 4.56
N MET A 271 -7.04 10.86 4.86
CA MET A 271 -5.64 10.54 5.11
C MET A 271 -5.20 11.02 6.49
N LEU A 272 -4.43 10.19 7.18
CA LEU A 272 -3.63 10.60 8.33
C LEU A 272 -2.21 10.83 7.82
N TYR A 273 -1.76 12.08 7.88
CA TYR A 273 -0.38 12.48 7.67
C TYR A 273 0.31 12.62 9.02
N VAL A 274 1.58 12.25 9.09
CA VAL A 274 2.36 12.32 10.32
C VAL A 274 3.76 12.87 10.06
N ASP A 275 4.27 13.60 11.03
CA ASP A 275 5.66 14.03 11.10
C ASP A 275 6.21 13.74 12.50
N VAL A 276 7.47 13.35 12.56
CA VAL A 276 8.23 13.27 13.81
C VAL A 276 9.45 14.17 13.65
N LEU A 277 9.61 15.11 14.57
CA LEU A 277 10.72 16.05 14.61
C LEU A 277 11.71 15.64 15.70
N ASN A 278 12.99 15.87 15.46
CA ASN A 278 14.04 15.78 16.45
C ASN A 278 13.99 17.00 17.41
N PRO A 279 14.81 17.04 18.47
CA PRO A 279 14.84 18.19 19.39
C PRO A 279 15.22 19.52 18.73
N ALA A 280 15.97 19.49 17.63
CA ALA A 280 16.33 20.66 16.84
C ALA A 280 15.19 21.16 15.92
N GLY A 281 14.07 20.42 15.85
CA GLY A 281 12.92 20.76 15.00
C GLY A 281 13.02 20.24 13.56
N GLU A 282 14.00 19.39 13.26
CA GLU A 282 14.18 18.78 11.93
C GLU A 282 13.49 17.41 11.88
N ARG A 283 13.09 16.95 10.69
CA ARG A 283 12.45 15.63 10.53
C ARG A 283 13.37 14.50 10.98
N ALA A 284 12.86 13.65 11.86
CA ALA A 284 13.50 12.42 12.31
C ALA A 284 13.22 11.28 11.32
N PHE A 285 14.00 11.22 10.23
CA PHE A 285 13.91 10.15 9.24
C PHE A 285 14.15 8.77 9.85
N GLY A 286 13.37 7.78 9.42
CA GLY A 286 13.40 6.40 9.93
C GLY A 286 12.67 6.19 11.26
N ALA A 287 12.04 7.24 11.82
CA ALA A 287 11.09 7.06 12.91
C ALA A 287 9.81 6.36 12.41
N VAL A 288 9.09 5.66 13.28
CA VAL A 288 7.82 5.01 12.95
C VAL A 288 6.75 5.46 13.94
N VAL A 289 5.64 6.00 13.44
CA VAL A 289 4.49 6.33 14.29
C VAL A 289 3.58 5.09 14.40
N LEU A 290 3.21 4.75 15.63
CA LEU A 290 2.32 3.63 15.91
C LEU A 290 0.89 4.15 16.04
N VAL A 291 0.00 3.64 15.19
CA VAL A 291 -1.40 4.03 15.12
C VAL A 291 -2.28 2.82 15.37
N LYS A 292 -3.20 2.90 16.33
CA LYS A 292 -4.25 1.90 16.53
C LYS A 292 -5.53 2.30 15.84
N ASP A 293 -6.18 1.35 15.17
CA ASP A 293 -7.54 1.51 14.66
C ASP A 293 -8.60 1.11 15.71
N SER A 294 -9.87 1.12 15.31
CA SER A 294 -11.00 0.73 16.16
C SER A 294 -11.08 -0.77 16.46
N ALA A 295 -10.43 -1.62 15.67
CA ALA A 295 -10.28 -3.05 15.95
C ALA A 295 -9.12 -3.31 16.94
N GLY A 296 -8.30 -2.30 17.24
CA GLY A 296 -7.13 -2.40 18.10
C GLY A 296 -5.87 -2.88 17.35
N GLN A 297 -5.95 -3.06 16.03
CA GLN A 297 -4.79 -3.39 15.20
C GLN A 297 -3.81 -2.23 15.21
N THR A 298 -2.52 -2.55 15.36
CA THR A 298 -1.44 -1.55 15.32
C THR A 298 -0.90 -1.45 13.90
N LEU A 299 -1.09 -0.29 13.30
CA LEU A 299 -0.54 0.14 12.03
C LEU A 299 0.75 0.93 12.29
N ARG A 300 1.74 0.74 11.43
CA ARG A 300 3.06 1.38 11.52
C ARG A 300 3.20 2.36 10.37
N VAL A 301 3.43 3.64 10.67
CA VAL A 301 3.58 4.70 9.66
C VAL A 301 5.01 5.23 9.70
N PRO A 302 5.89 4.83 8.77
CA PRO A 302 7.28 5.29 8.73
C PRO A 302 7.37 6.78 8.34
N ILE A 303 8.36 7.46 8.91
CA ILE A 303 8.74 8.84 8.62
C ILE A 303 9.94 8.82 7.68
N GLU A 304 9.68 8.86 6.39
CA GLU A 304 10.69 8.63 5.35
C GLU A 304 10.54 9.54 4.14
N LYS A 305 9.43 10.27 4.04
CA LYS A 305 9.15 11.11 2.88
C LYS A 305 10.06 12.34 2.80
N PRO A 306 10.34 12.85 1.59
CA PRO A 306 11.11 14.08 1.39
C PRO A 306 10.53 15.28 2.14
N LEU A 307 11.37 16.25 2.50
CA LEU A 307 10.99 17.43 3.29
C LEU A 307 9.88 18.29 2.67
N ALA A 308 9.68 18.19 1.34
CA ALA A 308 8.61 18.90 0.64
C ALA A 308 7.20 18.33 0.90
N GLU A 309 7.10 17.14 1.48
CA GLU A 309 5.85 16.46 1.84
C GLU A 309 5.77 16.16 3.34
N PRO A 310 4.60 15.84 3.92
CA PRO A 310 4.51 15.28 5.27
C PRO A 310 5.33 14.00 5.41
N GLY A 311 5.93 13.76 6.58
CA GLY A 311 6.93 12.71 6.79
C GLY A 311 6.46 11.28 6.54
N GLY A 312 5.20 10.99 6.83
CA GLY A 312 4.54 9.71 6.57
C GLY A 312 3.04 9.91 6.38
N ASN A 313 2.36 8.91 5.82
CA ASN A 313 0.90 8.94 5.72
C ASN A 313 0.27 7.54 5.65
N MET A 314 -1.00 7.45 6.05
CA MET A 314 -1.82 6.25 5.89
C MET A 314 -3.28 6.60 5.56
N PRO A 315 -4.01 5.73 4.84
CA PRO A 315 -5.44 5.88 4.67
C PRO A 315 -6.19 5.79 6.00
N MET A 316 -7.30 6.51 6.06
CA MET A 316 -8.29 6.40 7.12
C MET A 316 -9.61 5.90 6.55
N TRP A 317 -10.19 4.89 7.19
CA TRP A 317 -11.49 4.34 6.80
C TRP A 317 -12.63 5.15 7.43
N PRO A 318 -13.74 5.42 6.69
CA PRO A 318 -14.85 6.25 7.16
C PRO A 318 -15.43 5.85 8.52
N HIS A 319 -15.48 4.56 8.82
CA HIS A 319 -16.08 4.05 10.06
C HIS A 319 -15.07 3.76 11.18
N ASN A 320 -13.78 3.97 10.92
CA ASN A 320 -12.75 3.75 11.92
C ASN A 320 -12.42 5.01 12.71
N THR A 321 -12.04 4.80 13.97
CA THR A 321 -11.40 5.83 14.79
C THR A 321 -9.97 5.44 15.02
N TYR A 322 -9.05 6.35 14.72
CA TYR A 322 -7.62 6.12 14.84
C TYR A 322 -7.05 6.82 16.07
N THR A 323 -6.04 6.18 16.65
CA THR A 323 -5.32 6.66 17.82
C THR A 323 -3.82 6.54 17.59
N ILE A 324 -3.07 7.63 17.65
CA ILE A 324 -1.61 7.55 17.74
C ILE A 324 -1.25 7.16 19.18
N THR A 325 -0.54 6.04 19.32
CA THR A 325 -0.22 5.44 20.62
C THR A 325 1.26 5.45 20.97
N GLY A 326 2.14 5.72 20.02
CA GLY A 326 3.59 5.67 20.26
C GLY A 326 4.41 6.09 19.05
N VAL A 327 5.72 6.20 19.26
CA VAL A 327 6.72 6.39 18.22
C VAL A 327 7.83 5.37 18.45
N GLU A 328 8.42 4.83 17.40
CA GLU A 328 9.65 4.07 17.45
C GLU A 328 10.76 4.83 16.74
N VAL A 329 11.98 4.77 17.28
CA VAL A 329 13.19 5.33 16.66
C VAL A 329 14.24 4.23 16.67
N GLN A 330 14.77 3.89 15.49
CA GLN A 330 15.75 2.80 15.33
C GLN A 330 15.24 1.47 15.93
N GLY A 331 13.96 1.16 15.73
CA GLY A 331 13.30 -0.05 16.25
C GLY A 331 13.05 -0.07 17.76
N LYS A 332 13.35 1.02 18.48
CA LYS A 332 13.09 1.13 19.93
C LYS A 332 11.87 2.00 20.20
N PRO A 333 10.96 1.57 21.08
CA PRO A 333 9.79 2.36 21.44
C PRO A 333 10.21 3.61 22.25
N VAL A 334 9.60 4.73 21.89
CA VAL A 334 9.65 6.02 22.58
C VAL A 334 8.23 6.34 23.02
N ALA A 335 8.04 6.58 24.33
CA ALA A 335 6.76 7.00 24.85
C ALA A 335 6.29 8.28 24.14
N ALA A 336 5.04 8.35 23.73
CA ALA A 336 4.50 9.51 23.01
C ALA A 336 3.15 9.93 23.61
N GLN A 337 2.87 11.23 23.55
CA GLN A 337 1.53 11.74 23.82
C GLN A 337 0.52 11.07 22.88
N ARG A 338 -0.56 10.57 23.49
CA ARG A 338 -1.62 9.89 22.75
C ARG A 338 -2.46 10.94 22.00
N VAL A 339 -2.73 10.70 20.72
CA VAL A 339 -3.74 11.45 19.97
C VAL A 339 -4.89 10.52 19.67
N SER A 340 -6.12 10.92 19.97
CA SER A 340 -7.31 10.09 19.81
C SER A 340 -8.44 10.85 19.11
N GLY A 341 -9.40 10.12 18.54
CA GLY A 341 -10.57 10.72 17.89
C GLY A 341 -10.34 11.10 16.42
N LEU A 342 -9.24 10.66 15.81
CA LEU A 342 -8.96 10.88 14.39
C LEU A 342 -9.93 10.05 13.54
N ARG A 343 -10.81 10.69 12.76
CA ARG A 343 -11.87 10.03 11.98
C ARG A 343 -12.02 10.61 10.60
N ALA A 344 -12.08 9.75 9.58
CA ALA A 344 -12.24 10.19 8.20
C ALA A 344 -13.67 10.66 7.90
N ALA A 345 -14.68 10.04 8.56
CA ALA A 345 -16.05 10.53 8.58
C ALA A 345 -16.43 11.04 9.97
N ILE A 346 -16.92 12.26 10.02
CA ILE A 346 -17.33 12.93 11.24
C ILE A 346 -18.85 12.90 11.33
N PRO A 347 -19.43 12.38 12.43
CA PRO A 347 -20.89 12.36 12.61
C PRO A 347 -21.51 13.74 12.38
N GLY A 348 -22.50 13.81 11.48
CA GLY A 348 -23.17 15.05 11.11
C GLY A 348 -22.40 16.00 10.20
N ARG A 349 -21.18 15.67 9.77
CA ARG A 349 -20.36 16.50 8.86
C ARG A 349 -19.90 15.79 7.58
N GLY A 350 -20.16 14.49 7.45
CA GLY A 350 -19.83 13.70 6.26
C GLY A 350 -18.42 13.08 6.31
N GLY A 351 -18.01 12.51 5.18
CA GLY A 351 -16.69 11.87 4.99
C GLY A 351 -15.65 12.80 4.36
N GLY A 352 -14.42 12.31 4.20
CA GLY A 352 -13.36 13.00 3.47
C GLY A 352 -12.40 13.82 4.31
N HIS A 353 -12.47 13.73 5.64
CA HIS A 353 -11.59 14.47 6.54
C HIS A 353 -10.19 13.85 6.60
N SER A 354 -9.18 14.70 6.56
CA SER A 354 -7.77 14.32 6.72
C SER A 354 -7.14 15.09 7.87
N PHE A 355 -6.08 14.53 8.45
CA PHE A 355 -5.37 15.14 9.58
C PHE A 355 -3.88 15.10 9.34
N HIS A 356 -3.16 16.10 9.84
CA HIS A 356 -1.70 16.06 9.91
C HIS A 356 -1.28 16.23 11.37
N VAL A 357 -0.61 15.21 11.91
CA VAL A 357 -0.13 15.21 13.28
C VAL A 357 1.39 15.32 13.28
N THR A 358 1.91 16.38 13.87
CA THR A 358 3.35 16.55 14.08
C THR A 358 3.68 16.24 15.54
N LEU A 359 4.64 15.34 15.74
CA LEU A 359 5.20 14.99 17.04
C LEU A 359 6.67 15.46 17.12
N GLN A 360 7.18 15.68 18.32
CA GLN A 360 8.56 16.08 18.57
C GLN A 360 9.20 15.20 19.65
N LEU A 361 10.33 14.59 19.31
CA LEU A 361 11.14 13.76 20.19
C LEU A 361 11.71 14.57 21.36
N PRO A 362 11.91 13.94 22.53
CA PRO A 362 12.51 14.60 23.68
C PRO A 362 13.98 14.96 23.40
N ALA A 363 14.44 16.07 24.00
CA ALA A 363 15.88 16.33 24.11
C ALA A 363 16.54 15.21 24.92
N VAL A 364 17.65 14.67 24.42
CA VAL A 364 18.44 13.62 25.08
C VAL A 364 19.37 14.24 26.11
#